data_AF-A0A8E0M1E9-F1
#
_entry.id   AF-A0A8E0M1E9-F1
#
_cell.length_a   1.000
_cell.length_b   1.000
_cell.length_c   1.000
_cell.angle_alpha   90.00
_cell.angle_beta   90.00
_cell.angle_gamma   90.00
#
_symmetry.space_group_name_H-M   'P 1'
#
loop_
_entity.id
_entity.type
_entity.pdbx_description
1 polymer ?
#
loop_
_entity_poly.entity_id
_entity_poly.type
_entity_poly.pdbx_seq_one_letter_code
_entity_poly.pdbx_strand_id
1 'polypeptide(L)'
;TVYVQKQWRQLSNQSLPDTLNVTVQRKVADGSLDPNWQQTLVLKKADNWKASFTAPAYNNQGQSFSYVVKSEDASGIDLSSFISSQNMDQQTATLTLTNQQYGFQFQKKTTDGTDLSADQLKAMQFNLTQYSDNSFQLASKTNAITSTDLQALAPGYYGIQEAAAPTGYQLDGTTYLFQLTSDGQWQYHGTKDNVTSGSVINGQQTLNPVGDKSDDFTVTGDHQQILTLTKYDEPKPSMTLRVIKQDNQSQYLAGAAFTLQPIAGEAETITSSATSEGQAFATKLVADGTYTMSETKAPDGYQSNPAKIAIQVATTGKEATVTIDGEALKPGESKNGYTLAIDGSTITLQAINQPLAILPHTGGQGYQRLLGIALGLISAAFLLLLVVLIKRRVVKQHD
;
A
#
# COMPACT_ATOMS: atom_id res chain seq x y z
N THR A 1 19.12 12.00 56.21
CA THR A 1 19.73 11.75 54.89
C THR A 1 18.71 12.01 53.82
N VAL A 2 19.11 12.65 52.73
CA VAL A 2 18.27 12.88 51.55
C VAL A 2 18.83 12.04 50.40
N TYR A 3 17.97 11.33 49.67
CA TYR A 3 18.33 10.56 48.50
C TYR A 3 18.04 11.35 47.23
N VAL A 4 18.87 11.16 46.22
CA VAL A 4 18.65 11.67 44.86
C VAL A 4 18.65 10.50 43.90
N GLN A 5 17.60 10.39 43.10
CA GLN A 5 17.36 9.28 42.20
C GLN A 5 17.18 9.80 40.78
N LYS A 6 17.91 9.23 39.81
CA LYS A 6 17.60 9.45 38.39
C LYS A 6 16.65 8.35 37.91
N GLN A 7 15.58 8.76 37.26
CA GLN A 7 14.71 7.87 36.48
C GLN A 7 14.90 8.16 34.99
N TRP A 8 15.11 7.12 34.20
CA TRP A 8 15.21 7.19 32.74
C TRP A 8 13.99 6.49 32.14
N ARG A 9 13.31 7.16 31.22
CA ARG A 9 12.19 6.60 30.45
C ARG A 9 12.50 6.82 28.97
N GLN A 10 13.15 5.83 28.37
CA GLN A 10 13.60 5.88 26.97
C GLN A 10 12.55 5.27 26.06
N LEU A 11 12.44 5.81 24.84
CA LEU A 11 11.75 5.17 23.72
C LEU A 11 12.74 4.37 22.86
N SER A 12 14.00 4.76 22.88
CA SER A 12 15.08 4.16 22.11
C SER A 12 15.88 3.12 22.91
N ASN A 13 16.52 2.18 22.22
CA ASN A 13 17.47 1.23 22.80
C ASN A 13 18.89 1.82 22.97
N GLN A 14 19.03 3.15 22.94
CA GLN A 14 20.31 3.81 23.09
C GLN A 14 20.90 3.53 24.48
N SER A 15 22.17 3.16 24.52
CA SER A 15 22.88 2.99 25.78
C SER A 15 22.93 4.29 26.57
N LEU A 16 22.46 4.25 27.82
CA LEU A 16 22.62 5.33 28.79
C LEU A 16 24.09 5.47 29.22
N PRO A 17 24.52 6.69 29.61
CA PRO A 17 25.86 6.89 30.17
C PRO A 17 26.03 6.10 31.48
N ASP A 18 27.26 5.78 31.85
CA ASP A 18 27.51 5.08 33.12
C ASP A 18 27.38 6.00 34.34
N THR A 19 27.53 7.32 34.13
CA THR A 19 27.46 8.33 35.18
C THR A 19 26.75 9.61 34.71
N LEU A 20 26.15 10.33 35.65
CA LEU A 20 25.54 11.65 35.43
C LEU A 20 25.86 12.55 36.62
N ASN A 21 26.46 13.71 36.35
CA ASN A 21 26.65 14.75 37.35
C ASN A 21 25.35 15.52 37.53
N VAL A 22 24.96 15.70 38.79
CA VAL A 22 23.79 16.50 39.16
C VAL A 22 24.14 17.47 40.27
N THR A 23 23.51 18.64 40.24
CA THR A 23 23.62 19.65 41.28
C THR A 23 22.27 19.83 41.94
N VAL A 24 22.25 19.59 43.25
CA VAL A 24 21.10 19.79 44.12
C VAL A 24 21.20 21.18 44.74
N GLN A 25 20.10 21.93 44.68
CA GLN A 25 19.91 23.19 45.41
C GLN A 25 18.70 23.03 46.33
N ARG A 26 18.57 23.95 47.29
CA ARG A 26 17.41 23.96 48.21
C ARG A 26 16.71 25.30 48.14
N LYS A 27 15.42 25.28 48.46
CA LYS A 27 14.65 26.49 48.72
C LYS A 27 14.73 26.84 50.20
N VAL A 28 14.87 28.11 50.50
CA VAL A 28 14.71 28.66 51.86
C VAL A 28 13.22 28.86 52.16
N ALA A 29 12.89 29.27 53.39
CA ALA A 29 11.52 29.30 53.88
C ALA A 29 10.58 30.25 53.11
N ASP A 30 11.12 31.28 52.43
CA ASP A 30 10.35 32.19 51.58
C ASP A 30 10.07 31.62 50.17
N GLY A 31 10.57 30.42 49.86
CA GLY A 31 10.40 29.73 48.58
C GLY A 31 11.45 30.05 47.52
N SER A 32 12.35 31.01 47.76
CA SER A 32 13.48 31.33 46.88
C SER A 32 14.58 30.27 46.97
N LEU A 33 15.41 30.16 45.93
CA LEU A 33 16.59 29.29 45.94
C LEU A 33 17.68 29.87 46.83
N ASP A 34 18.29 29.05 47.67
CA ASP A 34 19.47 29.41 48.45
C ASP A 34 20.67 29.62 47.50
N PRO A 35 21.19 30.85 47.35
CA PRO A 35 22.27 31.12 46.39
C PRO A 35 23.62 30.56 46.86
N ASN A 36 23.76 30.22 48.14
CA ASN A 36 25.02 29.81 48.74
C ASN A 36 25.11 28.30 48.97
N TRP A 37 23.96 27.61 48.95
CA TRP A 37 23.91 26.17 49.20
C TRP A 37 23.73 25.40 47.90
N GLN A 38 24.69 24.52 47.63
CA GLN A 38 24.62 23.54 46.56
C GLN A 38 25.30 22.24 46.99
N GLN A 39 24.84 21.14 46.43
CA GLN A 39 25.43 19.82 46.63
C GLN A 39 25.53 19.10 45.29
N THR A 40 26.76 18.83 44.84
CA THR A 40 27.00 18.03 43.63
C THR A 40 27.04 16.55 43.97
N LEU A 41 26.44 15.72 43.11
CA LEU A 41 26.42 14.27 43.23
C LEU A 41 26.75 13.64 41.87
N VAL A 42 27.38 12.46 41.91
CA VAL A 42 27.57 11.61 40.74
C VAL A 42 26.60 10.43 40.85
N LEU A 43 25.56 10.43 40.03
CA LEU A 43 24.64 9.30 39.94
C LEU A 43 25.24 8.27 38.96
N LYS A 44 25.24 6.99 39.34
CA LYS A 44 25.87 5.94 38.52
C LYS A 44 24.87 4.86 38.17
N LYS A 45 24.99 4.30 36.96
CA LYS A 45 24.23 3.14 36.51
C LYS A 45 24.44 1.92 37.44
N ALA A 46 25.68 1.70 37.88
CA ALA A 46 26.05 0.63 38.81
C ALA A 46 25.35 0.72 40.18
N ASP A 47 25.00 1.95 40.60
CA ASP A 47 24.36 2.23 41.89
C ASP A 47 22.84 2.43 41.73
N ASN A 48 22.25 1.80 40.70
CA ASN A 48 20.84 1.98 40.33
C ASN A 48 20.44 3.46 40.21
N TRP A 49 21.35 4.31 39.73
CA TRP A 49 21.12 5.74 39.56
C TRP A 49 20.75 6.50 40.84
N LYS A 50 21.17 6.00 42.01
CA LYS A 50 20.86 6.57 43.31
C LYS A 50 22.13 7.06 44.03
N ALA A 51 22.06 8.24 44.63
CA ALA A 51 23.05 8.74 45.57
C ALA A 51 22.36 9.41 46.76
N SER A 52 23.13 9.84 47.76
CA SER A 52 22.60 10.53 48.93
C SER A 52 23.54 11.59 49.47
N PHE A 53 23.00 12.51 50.25
CA PHE A 53 23.74 13.50 51.01
C PHE A 53 23.09 13.73 52.38
N THR A 54 23.83 14.35 53.29
CA THR A 54 23.34 14.78 54.59
C THR A 54 23.15 16.29 54.61
N ALA A 55 22.09 16.74 55.28
CA ALA A 55 21.73 18.14 55.45
C ALA A 55 20.95 18.30 56.76
N PRO A 56 20.82 19.52 57.30
CA PRO A 56 19.93 19.78 58.43
C PRO A 56 18.51 19.30 58.13
N ALA A 57 17.82 18.76 59.14
CA ALA A 57 16.50 18.16 58.96
C ALA A 57 15.40 19.18 58.63
N TYR A 58 15.55 20.43 59.10
CA TYR A 58 14.56 21.48 58.97
C TYR A 58 15.18 22.84 58.66
N ASN A 59 14.38 23.71 58.01
CA ASN A 59 14.70 25.10 57.75
C ASN A 59 14.49 25.97 59.01
N ASN A 60 14.70 27.29 58.88
CA ASN A 60 14.56 28.24 59.99
C ASN A 60 13.13 28.37 60.55
N GLN A 61 12.13 27.76 59.91
CA GLN A 61 10.74 27.70 60.36
C GLN A 61 10.35 26.30 60.91
N GLY A 62 11.30 25.37 61.03
CA GLY A 62 11.03 24.01 61.51
C GLY A 62 10.39 23.07 60.47
N GLN A 63 10.35 23.48 59.20
CA GLN A 63 9.79 22.68 58.10
C GLN A 63 10.90 21.93 57.34
N SER A 64 10.58 20.79 56.74
CA SER A 64 11.50 20.09 55.83
C SER A 64 11.91 20.97 54.65
N PHE A 65 13.17 20.87 54.24
CA PHE A 65 13.65 21.58 53.04
C PHE A 65 12.96 21.07 51.76
N SER A 66 12.66 22.00 50.86
CA SER A 66 12.30 21.69 49.48
C SER A 66 13.57 21.73 48.63
N TYR A 67 13.89 20.63 47.96
CA TYR A 67 15.07 20.53 47.12
C TYR A 67 14.71 20.55 45.64
N VAL A 68 15.61 21.07 44.82
CA VAL A 68 15.57 20.96 43.36
C VAL A 68 16.89 20.39 42.86
N VAL A 69 16.86 19.69 41.73
CA VAL A 69 18.03 19.10 41.10
C VAL A 69 18.05 19.45 39.61
N LYS A 70 19.25 19.75 39.11
CA LYS A 70 19.53 19.90 37.68
C LYS A 70 20.70 18.99 37.31
N SER A 71 20.68 18.41 36.12
CA SER A 71 21.84 17.70 35.56
C SER A 71 22.79 18.69 34.88
N GLU A 72 24.10 18.48 35.00
CA GLU A 72 25.14 19.40 34.50
C GLU A 72 25.94 18.79 33.34
N ASP A 73 25.23 18.19 32.37
CA ASP A 73 25.77 17.44 31.22
C ASP A 73 26.42 16.09 31.56
N ALA A 74 26.02 15.07 30.77
CA ALA A 74 26.73 13.81 30.68
C ALA A 74 27.57 13.82 29.41
N SER A 75 28.90 13.79 29.55
CA SER A 75 29.80 13.63 28.42
C SER A 75 29.46 12.34 27.65
N GLY A 76 29.05 12.47 26.38
CA GLY A 76 28.86 11.33 25.48
C GLY A 76 27.42 10.86 25.24
N ILE A 77 26.39 11.54 25.77
CA ILE A 77 25.00 11.29 25.39
C ILE A 77 24.29 12.60 25.01
N ASP A 78 23.57 12.58 23.90
CA ASP A 78 22.67 13.67 23.52
C ASP A 78 21.39 13.59 24.37
N LEU A 79 21.20 14.54 25.27
CA LEU A 79 20.03 14.64 26.13
C LEU A 79 18.89 15.48 25.53
N SER A 80 19.05 16.00 24.31
CA SER A 80 18.08 16.93 23.69
C SER A 80 16.68 16.33 23.51
N SER A 81 16.58 15.01 23.33
CA SER A 81 15.31 14.28 23.23
C SER A 81 14.64 13.99 24.57
N PHE A 82 15.28 14.32 25.69
CA PHE A 82 14.73 14.12 27.02
C PHE A 82 14.19 15.42 27.60
N ILE A 83 12.95 15.37 28.09
CA ILE A 83 12.37 16.44 28.90
C ILE A 83 12.42 16.00 30.36
N SER A 84 13.00 16.85 31.21
CA SER A 84 13.22 16.54 32.62
C SER A 84 12.10 17.08 33.50
N SER A 85 11.59 16.25 34.40
CA SER A 85 10.71 16.65 35.50
C SER A 85 11.28 16.17 36.83
N GLN A 86 10.87 16.79 37.94
CA GLN A 86 11.39 16.45 39.25
C GLN A 86 10.32 16.51 40.34
N ASN A 87 10.46 15.65 41.33
CA ASN A 87 9.56 15.59 42.49
C ASN A 87 10.33 15.20 43.74
N MET A 88 10.09 15.92 44.85
CA MET A 88 10.57 15.53 46.17
C MET A 88 9.47 14.79 46.92
N ASP A 89 9.68 13.50 47.15
CA ASP A 89 8.84 12.70 48.03
C ASP A 89 9.37 12.79 49.47
N GLN A 90 8.61 13.48 50.32
CA GLN A 90 8.95 13.71 51.73
C GLN A 90 8.84 12.43 52.57
N GLN A 91 8.04 11.43 52.18
CA GLN A 91 7.89 10.19 52.93
C GLN A 91 9.13 9.29 52.78
N THR A 92 9.66 9.21 51.57
CA THR A 92 10.87 8.43 51.27
C THR A 92 12.16 9.25 51.33
N ALA A 93 12.05 10.55 51.63
CA ALA A 93 13.14 11.53 51.58
C ALA A 93 13.94 11.45 50.26
N THR A 94 13.25 11.24 49.14
CA THR A 94 13.86 10.99 47.83
C THR A 94 13.46 12.07 46.82
N LEU A 95 14.45 12.80 46.32
CA LEU A 95 14.32 13.70 45.18
C LEU A 95 14.53 12.90 43.88
N THR A 96 13.47 12.74 43.10
CA THR A 96 13.54 12.02 41.82
C THR A 96 13.63 13.00 40.67
N LEU A 97 14.64 12.84 39.80
CA LEU A 97 14.78 13.51 38.52
C LEU A 97 14.43 12.54 37.39
N THR A 98 13.30 12.74 36.73
CA THR A 98 12.82 11.90 35.64
C THR A 98 13.18 12.53 34.31
N ASN A 99 13.86 11.76 33.44
CA ASN A 99 14.10 12.15 32.04
C ASN A 99 13.22 11.28 31.17
N GLN A 100 12.25 11.92 30.50
CA GLN A 100 11.29 11.28 29.61
C GLN A 100 11.66 11.58 28.17
N GLN A 101 11.87 10.55 27.34
CA GLN A 101 11.91 10.73 25.89
C GLN A 101 10.50 10.89 25.34
N TYR A 102 10.35 11.80 24.40
CA TYR A 102 9.13 12.00 23.63
C TYR A 102 9.36 11.51 22.21
N GLY A 103 8.31 11.01 21.56
CA GLY A 103 8.46 10.40 20.25
C GLY A 103 7.25 10.59 19.35
N PHE A 104 7.53 10.43 18.07
CA PHE A 104 6.56 10.49 17.00
C PHE A 104 6.58 9.18 16.21
N GLN A 105 5.39 8.73 15.82
CA GLN A 105 5.19 7.62 14.90
C GLN A 105 3.97 7.90 14.02
N PHE A 106 3.77 7.10 12.98
CA PHE A 106 2.53 7.14 12.22
C PHE A 106 2.06 5.73 11.87
N GLN A 107 0.75 5.60 11.68
CA GLN A 107 0.11 4.41 11.13
C GLN A 107 -0.60 4.78 9.83
N LYS A 108 -0.47 3.91 8.83
CA LYS A 108 -1.12 4.08 7.53
C LYS A 108 -2.39 3.25 7.47
N LYS A 109 -3.48 3.86 7.01
CA LYS A 109 -4.77 3.22 6.75
C LYS A 109 -5.30 3.61 5.39
N THR A 110 -6.34 2.92 4.95
CA THR A 110 -7.05 3.20 3.71
C THR A 110 -8.51 3.51 4.01
N THR A 111 -9.14 4.33 3.18
CA THR A 111 -10.56 4.68 3.35
C THR A 111 -11.49 3.50 3.04
N ASP A 112 -11.07 2.63 2.11
CA ASP A 112 -11.79 1.42 1.70
C ASP A 112 -11.67 0.24 2.68
N GLY A 113 -10.81 0.36 3.70
CA GLY A 113 -10.57 -0.69 4.70
C GLY A 113 -9.69 -1.84 4.23
N THR A 114 -9.10 -1.75 3.04
CA THR A 114 -8.13 -2.72 2.52
C THR A 114 -6.80 -2.63 3.26
N ASP A 115 -6.26 -3.76 3.71
CA ASP A 115 -4.91 -3.81 4.29
C ASP A 115 -3.83 -3.59 3.21
N LEU A 116 -2.82 -2.79 3.54
CA LEU A 116 -1.69 -2.53 2.65
C LEU A 116 -0.68 -3.69 2.66
N SER A 117 -0.31 -4.17 1.48
CA SER A 117 0.74 -5.17 1.34
C SER A 117 2.14 -4.59 1.63
N ALA A 118 3.11 -5.46 1.92
CA ALA A 118 4.49 -5.04 2.18
C ALA A 118 5.12 -4.29 1.00
N ASP A 119 4.79 -4.66 -0.25
CA ASP A 119 5.32 -3.98 -1.44
C ASP A 119 4.67 -2.60 -1.66
N GLN A 120 3.39 -2.45 -1.33
CA GLN A 120 2.73 -1.14 -1.30
C GLN A 120 3.36 -0.21 -0.24
N LEU A 121 3.69 -0.75 0.94
CA LEU A 121 4.38 0.01 1.99
C LEU A 121 5.81 0.42 1.61
N LYS A 122 6.51 -0.34 0.75
CA LYS A 122 7.85 0.03 0.24
C LYS A 122 7.81 1.19 -0.76
N ALA A 123 6.73 1.29 -1.56
CA ALA A 123 6.57 2.38 -2.51
C ALA A 123 6.25 3.72 -1.82
N MET A 124 5.59 3.63 -0.66
CA MET A 124 5.19 4.76 0.17
C MET A 124 6.38 5.47 0.81
N GLN A 125 6.33 6.80 0.87
CA GLN A 125 7.38 7.62 1.50
C GLN A 125 6.77 8.70 2.37
N PHE A 126 7.26 8.84 3.60
CA PHE A 126 6.91 9.93 4.51
C PHE A 126 8.17 10.69 4.93
N ASN A 127 8.05 12.01 4.99
CA ASN A 127 9.11 12.90 5.42
C ASN A 127 8.71 13.61 6.72
N LEU A 128 9.53 13.46 7.75
CA LEU A 128 9.45 14.24 8.97
C LEU A 128 10.47 15.40 8.89
N THR A 129 9.95 16.61 8.90
CA THR A 129 10.73 17.85 8.80
C THR A 129 10.73 18.58 10.13
N GLN A 130 11.90 18.99 10.60
CA GLN A 130 12.05 19.92 11.71
C GLN A 130 12.22 21.35 11.16
N TYR A 131 11.60 22.31 11.83
CA TYR A 131 11.64 23.72 11.48
C TYR A 131 12.34 24.55 12.55
N SER A 132 12.87 25.70 12.14
CA SER A 132 13.63 26.59 13.02
C SER A 132 12.75 27.32 14.04
N ASP A 133 11.49 27.59 13.70
CA ASP A 133 10.54 28.33 14.51
C ASP A 133 9.08 27.98 14.18
N ASN A 134 8.14 28.64 14.88
CA ASN A 134 6.69 28.46 14.72
C ASN A 134 6.10 29.07 13.44
N SER A 135 6.90 29.70 12.58
CA SER A 135 6.43 30.11 11.24
C SER A 135 6.42 28.93 10.26
N PHE A 136 7.12 27.85 10.63
CA PHE A 136 7.34 26.65 9.81
C PHE A 136 7.93 26.95 8.43
N GLN A 137 8.61 28.09 8.22
CA GLN A 137 9.13 28.47 6.89
C GLN A 137 10.47 27.83 6.57
N LEU A 138 11.41 27.85 7.51
CA LEU A 138 12.77 27.35 7.31
C LEU A 138 12.94 25.94 7.91
N ALA A 139 13.00 24.94 7.05
CA ALA A 139 13.35 23.57 7.41
C ALA A 139 14.82 23.52 7.87
N SER A 140 15.07 23.00 9.06
CA SER A 140 16.42 22.77 9.60
C SER A 140 16.93 21.37 9.32
N LYS A 141 16.02 20.39 9.24
CA LYS A 141 16.33 18.98 8.96
C LYS A 141 15.12 18.28 8.38
N THR A 142 15.32 17.40 7.40
CA THR A 142 14.27 16.54 6.86
C THR A 142 14.80 15.12 6.75
N ASN A 143 14.06 14.18 7.35
CA ASN A 143 14.40 12.77 7.36
C ASN A 143 13.19 11.95 6.87
N ALA A 144 13.45 10.88 6.12
CA ALA A 144 12.44 9.88 5.86
C ALA A 144 12.05 9.16 7.17
N ILE A 145 10.78 8.80 7.30
CA ILE A 145 10.23 8.00 8.40
C ILE A 145 9.32 6.92 7.82
N THR A 146 9.36 5.72 8.39
CA THR A 146 8.54 4.56 8.00
C THR A 146 7.49 4.27 9.06
N SER A 147 6.46 3.49 8.71
CA SER A 147 5.35 3.15 9.63
C SER A 147 5.78 2.25 10.79
N THR A 148 7.00 1.71 10.76
CA THR A 148 7.58 0.92 11.86
C THR A 148 8.45 1.73 12.80
N ASP A 149 8.73 2.99 12.48
CA ASP A 149 9.62 3.84 13.27
C ASP A 149 8.89 4.50 14.44
N LEU A 150 9.57 4.52 15.60
CA LEU A 150 9.25 5.41 16.71
C LEU A 150 10.41 6.39 16.87
N GLN A 151 10.30 7.55 16.24
CA GLN A 151 11.35 8.55 16.18
C GLN A 151 11.32 9.41 17.46
N ALA A 152 12.40 9.35 18.25
CA ALA A 152 12.56 10.26 19.39
C ALA A 152 12.74 11.70 18.91
N LEU A 153 12.05 12.65 19.55
CA LEU A 153 12.05 14.08 19.22
C LEU A 153 12.54 14.92 20.39
N ALA A 154 13.28 15.98 20.06
CA ALA A 154 13.58 17.07 20.98
C ALA A 154 12.41 18.08 20.98
N PRO A 155 12.30 18.97 21.99
CA PRO A 155 11.41 20.12 21.89
C PRO A 155 11.70 20.93 20.61
N GLY A 156 10.66 21.27 19.87
CA GLY A 156 10.79 21.94 18.58
C GLY A 156 9.54 21.89 17.72
N TYR A 157 9.66 22.42 16.51
CA TYR A 157 8.61 22.55 15.52
C TYR A 157 8.82 21.52 14.41
N TYR A 158 7.75 20.83 14.03
CA TYR A 158 7.81 19.68 13.13
C TYR A 158 6.68 19.72 12.10
N GLY A 159 6.91 19.04 10.98
CA GLY A 159 5.89 18.74 9.99
C GLY A 159 6.06 17.36 9.42
N ILE A 160 4.94 16.67 9.19
CA ILE A 160 4.89 15.33 8.60
C ILE A 160 4.12 15.40 7.28
N GLN A 161 4.69 14.82 6.23
CA GLN A 161 4.12 14.83 4.88
C GLN A 161 4.27 13.46 4.23
N GLU A 162 3.21 12.99 3.56
CA GLU A 162 3.32 11.90 2.59
C GLU A 162 3.93 12.44 1.29
N ALA A 163 5.10 11.92 0.93
CA ALA A 163 5.82 12.31 -0.28
C ALA A 163 5.53 11.37 -1.46
N ALA A 164 5.16 10.12 -1.17
CA ALA A 164 4.68 9.16 -2.15
C ALA A 164 3.65 8.24 -1.49
N ALA A 165 2.49 8.06 -2.12
CA ALA A 165 1.46 7.15 -1.65
C ALA A 165 1.82 5.69 -1.99
N PRO A 166 1.26 4.71 -1.25
CA PRO A 166 1.31 3.31 -1.62
C PRO A 166 0.76 3.09 -3.04
N THR A 167 1.30 2.11 -3.77
CA THR A 167 0.83 1.79 -5.12
C THR A 167 -0.67 1.47 -5.14
N GLY A 168 -1.40 2.10 -6.04
CA GLY A 168 -2.86 1.97 -6.16
C GLY A 168 -3.67 3.02 -5.38
N TYR A 169 -3.01 3.88 -4.60
CA TYR A 169 -3.65 4.92 -3.80
C TYR A 169 -3.34 6.33 -4.30
N GLN A 170 -4.20 7.28 -3.96
CA GLN A 170 -4.04 8.70 -4.27
C GLN A 170 -3.04 9.32 -3.28
N LEU A 171 -2.19 10.23 -3.78
CA LEU A 171 -1.27 10.97 -2.94
C LEU A 171 -1.99 12.14 -2.26
N ASP A 172 -1.98 12.16 -0.93
CA ASP A 172 -2.34 13.35 -0.16
C ASP A 172 -1.07 14.02 0.38
N GLY A 173 -0.58 15.00 -0.39
CA GLY A 173 0.63 15.76 -0.07
C GLY A 173 0.48 16.76 1.08
N THR A 174 -0.61 16.73 1.85
CA THR A 174 -0.81 17.61 3.01
C THR A 174 0.35 17.46 4.00
N THR A 175 0.96 18.59 4.38
CA THR A 175 1.96 18.63 5.45
C THR A 175 1.30 19.10 6.74
N TYR A 176 1.10 18.19 7.69
CA TYR A 176 0.57 18.53 9.02
C TYR A 176 1.68 19.05 9.92
N LEU A 177 1.40 20.14 10.64
CA LEU A 177 2.37 20.84 11.47
C LEU A 177 2.06 20.61 12.95
N PHE A 178 3.10 20.32 13.73
CA PHE A 178 2.98 20.13 15.17
C PHE A 178 4.22 20.61 15.92
N GLN A 179 4.09 20.74 17.24
CA GLN A 179 5.16 21.16 18.13
C GLN A 179 5.23 20.24 19.33
N LEU A 180 6.45 19.88 19.74
CA LEU A 180 6.75 19.41 21.08
C LEU A 180 7.29 20.58 21.90
N THR A 181 6.58 21.00 22.95
CA THR A 181 7.02 22.11 23.80
C THR A 181 8.12 21.69 24.77
N SER A 182 8.80 22.65 25.39
CA SER A 182 9.87 22.39 26.37
C SER A 182 9.39 21.68 27.63
N ASP A 183 8.10 21.73 27.94
CA ASP A 183 7.45 21.03 29.06
C ASP A 183 6.75 19.73 28.64
N GLY A 184 6.88 19.30 27.36
CA GLY A 184 6.39 18.02 26.90
C GLY A 184 4.92 18.00 26.48
N GLN A 185 4.36 19.14 26.10
CA GLN A 185 3.04 19.22 25.48
C GLN A 185 3.14 19.11 23.96
N TRP A 186 2.12 18.47 23.36
CA TRP A 186 1.94 18.42 21.93
C TRP A 186 0.96 19.49 21.48
N GLN A 187 1.32 20.27 20.47
CA GLN A 187 0.44 21.26 19.86
C GLN A 187 0.29 21.02 18.36
N TYR A 188 -0.92 21.16 17.85
CA TYR A 188 -1.24 21.15 16.43
C TYR A 188 -1.22 22.58 15.87
N HIS A 189 -0.50 22.79 14.76
CA HIS A 189 -0.26 24.10 14.14
C HIS A 189 -0.87 24.21 12.73
N GLY A 190 -1.87 23.39 12.42
CA GLY A 190 -2.51 23.41 11.11
C GLY A 190 -1.72 22.65 10.05
N THR A 191 -1.78 23.16 8.83
CA THR A 191 -1.04 22.63 7.68
C THR A 191 -0.06 23.66 7.14
N LYS A 192 0.85 23.24 6.28
CA LYS A 192 1.77 24.16 5.58
C LYS A 192 1.05 25.25 4.78
N ASP A 193 -0.14 24.96 4.26
CA ASP A 193 -0.98 25.90 3.51
C ASP A 193 -1.81 26.81 4.43
N ASN A 194 -2.04 26.41 5.68
CA ASN A 194 -2.84 27.15 6.65
C ASN A 194 -2.27 26.98 8.06
N VAL A 195 -1.19 27.70 8.35
CA VAL A 195 -0.50 27.68 9.64
C VAL A 195 -1.36 28.39 10.70
N THR A 196 -1.58 27.75 11.84
CA THR A 196 -2.35 28.30 12.96
C THR A 196 -1.42 28.75 14.11
N SER A 197 -1.98 29.36 15.15
CA SER A 197 -1.22 29.78 16.33
C SER A 197 -0.83 28.64 17.29
N GLY A 198 -1.26 27.40 17.01
CA GLY A 198 -1.08 26.25 17.89
C GLY A 198 -2.28 25.99 18.81
N SER A 199 -2.72 24.74 18.89
CA SER A 199 -3.70 24.24 19.86
C SER A 199 -3.18 22.97 20.53
N VAL A 200 -3.33 22.86 21.84
CA VAL A 200 -2.90 21.66 22.59
C VAL A 200 -3.71 20.44 22.14
N ILE A 201 -3.02 19.32 21.87
CA ILE A 201 -3.63 18.05 21.51
C ILE A 201 -3.96 17.27 22.79
N ASN A 202 -5.24 17.27 23.18
CA ASN A 202 -5.72 16.57 24.36
C ASN A 202 -6.35 15.22 23.98
N GLY A 203 -5.56 14.16 24.01
CA GLY A 203 -6.01 12.82 23.61
C GLY A 203 -6.00 12.65 22.09
N GLN A 204 -7.00 13.20 21.39
CA GLN A 204 -7.07 13.13 19.92
C GLN A 204 -7.42 14.49 19.31
N GLN A 205 -6.81 14.80 18.17
CA GLN A 205 -7.09 15.95 17.30
C GLN A 205 -7.41 15.44 15.90
N THR A 206 -8.67 15.60 15.47
CA THR A 206 -9.07 15.34 14.08
C THR A 206 -8.42 16.36 13.13
N LEU A 207 -7.94 15.88 11.99
CA LEU A 207 -7.24 16.67 10.97
C LEU A 207 -8.12 16.78 9.71
N ASN A 208 -7.52 16.90 8.52
CA ASN A 208 -8.29 17.08 7.28
C ASN A 208 -9.07 15.80 6.91
N PRO A 209 -10.23 15.95 6.25
CA PRO A 209 -10.96 14.83 5.70
C PRO A 209 -10.20 14.20 4.52
N VAL A 210 -10.31 12.88 4.41
CA VAL A 210 -9.79 12.07 3.30
C VAL A 210 -10.91 11.09 2.92
N GLY A 211 -11.60 11.35 1.82
CA GLY A 211 -12.81 10.64 1.42
C GLY A 211 -13.90 10.67 2.51
N ASP A 212 -14.29 9.49 2.99
CA ASP A 212 -15.26 9.28 4.06
C ASP A 212 -14.64 9.23 5.47
N LYS A 213 -13.31 9.38 5.57
CA LYS A 213 -12.53 9.38 6.83
C LYS A 213 -11.94 10.75 7.11
N SER A 214 -11.22 10.85 8.21
CA SER A 214 -10.37 12.00 8.52
C SER A 214 -9.09 11.49 9.13
N ASP A 215 -7.99 12.15 8.80
CA ASP A 215 -6.72 11.93 9.50
C ASP A 215 -6.84 12.37 10.96
N ASP A 216 -5.97 11.86 11.83
CA ASP A 216 -5.94 12.27 13.23
C ASP A 216 -4.53 12.26 13.82
N PHE A 217 -4.28 13.17 14.76
CA PHE A 217 -3.23 13.03 15.74
C PHE A 217 -3.80 12.45 17.02
N THR A 218 -3.18 11.40 17.57
CA THR A 218 -3.53 10.83 18.86
C THR A 218 -2.30 10.78 19.78
N VAL A 219 -2.45 11.27 20.99
CA VAL A 219 -1.42 11.26 22.05
C VAL A 219 -1.64 10.05 22.94
N THR A 220 -0.60 9.23 23.10
CA THR A 220 -0.62 7.95 23.82
C THR A 220 0.58 7.78 24.75
N GLY A 221 0.57 6.69 25.52
CA GLY A 221 1.57 6.37 26.53
C GLY A 221 1.21 6.89 27.92
N ASP A 222 1.73 6.25 28.96
CA ASP A 222 1.41 6.52 30.37
C ASP A 222 1.67 7.96 30.83
N HIS A 223 2.45 8.72 30.06
CA HIS A 223 2.85 10.09 30.34
C HIS A 223 2.63 11.00 29.12
N GLN A 224 1.73 10.63 28.20
CA GLN A 224 1.42 11.37 26.98
C GLN A 224 2.64 11.64 26.08
N GLN A 225 3.61 10.72 26.11
CA GLN A 225 4.92 10.91 25.50
C GLN A 225 5.02 10.49 24.03
N ILE A 226 3.97 9.89 23.46
CA ILE A 226 3.95 9.44 22.05
C ILE A 226 2.86 10.17 21.28
N LEU A 227 3.23 10.92 20.24
CA LEU A 227 2.31 11.44 19.25
C LEU A 227 2.24 10.47 18.07
N THR A 228 1.03 10.00 17.72
CA THR A 228 0.78 9.13 16.57
C THR A 228 -0.06 9.86 15.55
N LEU A 229 0.38 9.90 14.29
CA LEU A 229 -0.47 10.26 13.15
C LEU A 229 -1.19 9.01 12.62
N THR A 230 -2.51 9.07 12.49
CA THR A 230 -3.25 8.16 11.59
C THR A 230 -3.43 8.87 10.25
N LYS A 231 -2.82 8.32 9.18
CA LYS A 231 -2.95 8.86 7.82
C LYS A 231 -3.74 7.90 6.92
N TYR A 232 -4.86 8.36 6.39
CA TYR A 232 -5.69 7.67 5.41
C TYR A 232 -5.24 7.98 3.98
N ASP A 233 -5.40 7.00 3.09
CA ASP A 233 -5.41 7.20 1.63
C ASP A 233 -6.71 6.72 1.02
N GLU A 234 -7.12 7.42 -0.03
CA GLU A 234 -8.16 6.95 -0.93
C GLU A 234 -7.58 6.08 -2.04
N PRO A 235 -8.19 4.94 -2.36
CA PRO A 235 -7.79 4.18 -3.54
C PRO A 235 -7.94 5.05 -4.79
N LYS A 236 -7.05 4.86 -5.76
CA LYS A 236 -7.24 5.47 -7.09
C LYS A 236 -8.53 4.92 -7.70
N PRO A 237 -9.31 5.78 -8.38
CA PRO A 237 -10.43 5.28 -9.18
C PRO A 237 -9.93 4.20 -10.15
N SER A 238 -10.74 3.15 -10.31
CA SER A 238 -10.40 2.01 -11.15
C SER A 238 -11.61 1.47 -11.89
N MET A 239 -11.33 0.77 -12.99
CA MET A 239 -12.31 0.07 -13.80
C MET A 239 -12.16 -1.45 -13.65
N THR A 240 -13.23 -2.19 -13.95
CA THR A 240 -13.22 -3.66 -14.01
C THR A 240 -13.28 -4.11 -15.47
N LEU A 241 -12.47 -5.11 -15.84
CA LEU A 241 -12.54 -5.74 -17.15
C LEU A 241 -13.29 -7.06 -17.07
N ARG A 242 -14.24 -7.25 -17.99
CA ARG A 242 -15.08 -8.43 -18.09
C ARG A 242 -15.09 -8.97 -19.51
N VAL A 243 -15.11 -10.30 -19.64
CA VAL A 243 -15.20 -11.00 -20.92
C VAL A 243 -16.49 -11.82 -20.96
N ILE A 244 -17.26 -11.66 -22.03
CA ILE A 244 -18.39 -12.52 -22.37
C ILE A 244 -17.98 -13.32 -23.60
N LYS A 245 -18.06 -14.65 -23.54
CA LYS A 245 -17.65 -15.52 -24.64
C LYS A 245 -18.86 -16.13 -25.32
N GLN A 246 -18.95 -16.01 -26.64
CA GLN A 246 -19.98 -16.65 -27.45
C GLN A 246 -19.42 -17.35 -28.68
N ASP A 247 -20.24 -18.21 -29.29
CA ASP A 247 -20.07 -18.69 -30.65
C ASP A 247 -20.73 -17.73 -31.68
N ASN A 248 -20.64 -18.08 -32.96
CA ASN A 248 -21.26 -17.34 -34.05
C ASN A 248 -22.79 -17.52 -34.18
N GLN A 249 -23.40 -18.27 -33.26
CA GLN A 249 -24.84 -18.51 -33.13
C GLN A 249 -25.41 -17.91 -31.84
N SER A 250 -24.65 -17.01 -31.20
CA SER A 250 -25.01 -16.30 -29.97
C SER A 250 -25.19 -17.21 -28.74
N GLN A 251 -24.64 -18.42 -28.74
CA GLN A 251 -24.57 -19.28 -27.55
C GLN A 251 -23.34 -18.94 -26.71
N TYR A 252 -23.51 -18.88 -25.39
CA TYR A 252 -22.39 -18.63 -24.48
C TYR A 252 -21.46 -19.85 -24.37
N LEU A 253 -20.14 -19.59 -24.36
CA LEU A 253 -19.12 -20.65 -24.36
C LEU A 253 -18.26 -20.60 -23.10
N ALA A 254 -18.15 -21.74 -22.41
CA ALA A 254 -17.17 -21.94 -21.36
C ALA A 254 -15.83 -22.45 -21.93
N GLY A 255 -14.74 -22.26 -21.17
CA GLY A 255 -13.46 -22.93 -21.44
C GLY A 255 -12.45 -22.15 -22.29
N ALA A 256 -12.77 -20.95 -22.76
CA ALA A 256 -11.80 -20.06 -23.40
C ALA A 256 -10.96 -19.34 -22.33
N ALA A 257 -9.63 -19.34 -22.46
CA ALA A 257 -8.74 -18.65 -21.53
C ALA A 257 -8.33 -17.28 -22.06
N PHE A 258 -8.43 -16.25 -21.22
CA PHE A 258 -8.02 -14.89 -21.52
C PHE A 258 -7.00 -14.42 -20.49
N THR A 259 -5.89 -13.86 -20.97
CA THR A 259 -4.83 -13.34 -20.11
C THR A 259 -4.78 -11.82 -20.24
N LEU A 260 -4.83 -11.14 -19.10
CA LEU A 260 -4.61 -9.71 -18.93
C LEU A 260 -3.19 -9.48 -18.38
N GLN A 261 -2.43 -8.65 -19.06
CA GLN A 261 -1.07 -8.25 -18.70
C GLN A 261 -1.04 -6.74 -18.47
N PRO A 262 -0.93 -6.27 -17.23
CA PRO A 262 -0.55 -4.89 -16.92
C PRO A 262 0.85 -4.60 -17.47
N ILE A 263 1.12 -3.37 -17.94
CA ILE A 263 2.47 -2.99 -18.41
C ILE A 263 3.53 -3.11 -17.30
N ALA A 264 3.12 -2.85 -16.06
CA ALA A 264 3.90 -3.06 -14.85
C ALA A 264 3.04 -3.87 -13.88
N GLY A 265 3.36 -5.15 -13.72
CA GLY A 265 2.64 -6.06 -12.82
C GLY A 265 2.57 -7.49 -13.36
N GLU A 266 1.97 -8.36 -12.55
CA GLU A 266 1.78 -9.78 -12.86
C GLU A 266 0.60 -9.98 -13.81
N ALA A 267 0.70 -11.00 -14.67
CA ALA A 267 -0.39 -11.40 -15.55
C ALA A 267 -1.48 -12.15 -14.77
N GLU A 268 -2.74 -11.89 -15.10
CA GLU A 268 -3.88 -12.66 -14.62
C GLU A 268 -4.53 -13.42 -15.78
N THR A 269 -4.93 -14.67 -15.57
CA THR A 269 -5.69 -15.45 -16.56
C THR A 269 -7.02 -15.90 -15.99
N ILE A 270 -8.11 -15.63 -16.73
CA ILE A 270 -9.46 -16.12 -16.45
C ILE A 270 -9.88 -17.17 -17.48
N THR A 271 -10.86 -18.00 -17.13
CA THR A 271 -11.52 -18.93 -18.05
C THR A 271 -12.98 -18.52 -18.22
N SER A 272 -13.48 -18.44 -19.45
CA SER A 272 -14.85 -17.98 -19.74
C SER A 272 -15.92 -18.91 -19.15
N SER A 273 -17.06 -18.31 -18.81
CA SER A 273 -18.29 -19.00 -18.41
C SER A 273 -19.28 -19.07 -19.58
N ALA A 274 -20.18 -20.06 -19.53
CA ALA A 274 -21.30 -20.16 -20.47
C ALA A 274 -22.53 -19.36 -19.96
N THR A 275 -22.34 -18.11 -19.53
CA THR A 275 -23.41 -17.27 -18.96
C THR A 275 -23.39 -15.84 -19.52
N SER A 276 -24.53 -15.15 -19.40
CA SER A 276 -24.68 -13.74 -19.82
C SER A 276 -23.84 -12.78 -18.99
N GLU A 277 -23.53 -13.14 -17.75
CA GLU A 277 -22.72 -12.32 -16.85
C GLU A 277 -21.25 -12.35 -17.24
N GLY A 278 -20.80 -13.37 -17.99
CA GLY A 278 -19.40 -13.55 -18.36
C GLY A 278 -18.49 -13.79 -17.16
N GLN A 279 -17.21 -13.44 -17.32
CA GLN A 279 -16.19 -13.55 -16.28
C GLN A 279 -15.37 -12.25 -16.18
N ALA A 280 -15.17 -11.77 -14.96
CA ALA A 280 -14.39 -10.57 -14.68
C ALA A 280 -12.99 -10.93 -14.17
N PHE A 281 -12.01 -10.10 -14.53
CA PHE A 281 -10.70 -10.14 -13.91
C PHE A 281 -10.77 -9.59 -12.48
N ALA A 282 -10.01 -10.18 -11.56
CA ALA A 282 -9.81 -9.63 -10.21
C ALA A 282 -8.95 -8.36 -10.26
N THR A 283 -8.00 -8.30 -11.19
CA THR A 283 -7.16 -7.13 -11.45
C THR A 283 -8.01 -5.91 -11.81
N LYS A 284 -7.85 -4.86 -11.01
CA LYS A 284 -8.47 -3.56 -11.25
C LYS A 284 -7.63 -2.74 -12.21
N LEU A 285 -8.29 -2.11 -13.17
CA LEU A 285 -7.69 -1.22 -14.16
C LEU A 285 -7.63 0.19 -13.55
N VAL A 286 -6.52 0.51 -12.88
CA VAL A 286 -6.34 1.77 -12.14
C VAL A 286 -6.10 2.95 -13.08
N ALA A 287 -6.45 4.16 -12.63
CA ALA A 287 -6.17 5.41 -13.32
C ALA A 287 -4.72 5.49 -13.85
N ASP A 288 -4.56 5.99 -15.08
CA ASP A 288 -3.31 6.04 -15.85
C ASP A 288 -2.67 4.67 -16.21
N GLY A 289 -3.33 3.56 -15.88
CA GLY A 289 -2.83 2.23 -16.18
C GLY A 289 -2.95 1.83 -17.66
N THR A 290 -1.93 1.13 -18.14
CA THR A 290 -1.92 0.51 -19.48
C THR A 290 -1.93 -1.02 -19.35
N TYR A 291 -2.81 -1.66 -20.11
CA TYR A 291 -3.04 -3.10 -20.05
C TYR A 291 -3.13 -3.69 -21.45
N THR A 292 -2.68 -4.94 -21.59
CA THR A 292 -2.89 -5.73 -22.80
C THR A 292 -3.64 -7.01 -22.46
N MET A 293 -4.56 -7.43 -23.32
CA MET A 293 -5.33 -8.66 -23.16
C MET A 293 -5.35 -9.45 -24.46
N SER A 294 -5.33 -10.78 -24.36
CA SER A 294 -5.59 -11.67 -25.50
C SER A 294 -6.20 -13.00 -25.07
N GLU A 295 -6.93 -13.64 -25.97
CA GLU A 295 -7.33 -15.05 -25.83
C GLU A 295 -6.07 -15.91 -25.97
N THR A 296 -5.67 -16.57 -24.88
CA THR A 296 -4.48 -17.43 -24.84
C THR A 296 -4.80 -18.89 -25.11
N LYS A 297 -6.06 -19.29 -24.91
CA LYS A 297 -6.56 -20.61 -25.30
C LYS A 297 -8.00 -20.49 -25.81
N ALA A 298 -8.23 -20.94 -27.04
CA ALA A 298 -9.58 -21.07 -27.59
C ALA A 298 -10.39 -22.15 -26.84
N PRO A 299 -11.73 -22.05 -26.77
CA PRO A 299 -12.57 -23.13 -26.30
C PRO A 299 -12.50 -24.32 -27.27
N ASP A 300 -12.70 -25.53 -26.76
CA ASP A 300 -12.57 -26.76 -27.54
C ASP A 300 -13.54 -26.77 -28.74
N GLY A 301 -13.02 -27.14 -29.92
CA GLY A 301 -13.80 -27.16 -31.17
C GLY A 301 -13.88 -25.82 -31.91
N TYR A 302 -13.25 -24.76 -31.40
CA TYR A 302 -13.27 -23.43 -31.99
C TYR A 302 -11.88 -22.97 -32.46
N GLN A 303 -11.87 -22.02 -33.40
CA GLN A 303 -10.66 -21.34 -33.88
C GLN A 303 -10.12 -20.39 -32.81
N SER A 304 -8.80 -20.29 -32.71
CA SER A 304 -8.12 -19.31 -31.85
C SER A 304 -8.20 -17.91 -32.45
N ASN A 305 -8.46 -16.91 -31.61
CA ASN A 305 -8.44 -15.52 -31.99
C ASN A 305 -7.11 -14.84 -31.56
N PRO A 306 -6.21 -14.51 -32.49
CA PRO A 306 -4.89 -13.97 -32.16
C PRO A 306 -4.88 -12.47 -31.81
N ALA A 307 -6.02 -11.78 -31.89
CA ALA A 307 -6.08 -10.33 -31.73
C ALA A 307 -5.55 -9.87 -30.37
N LYS A 308 -4.86 -8.73 -30.36
CA LYS A 308 -4.30 -8.09 -29.18
C LYS A 308 -5.13 -6.86 -28.83
N ILE A 309 -5.67 -6.86 -27.62
CA ILE A 309 -6.46 -5.74 -27.09
C ILE A 309 -5.53 -4.93 -26.20
N ALA A 310 -5.44 -3.62 -26.43
CA ALA A 310 -4.79 -2.70 -25.50
C ALA A 310 -5.80 -1.74 -24.90
N ILE A 311 -5.73 -1.56 -23.59
CA ILE A 311 -6.62 -0.71 -22.80
C ILE A 311 -5.75 0.32 -22.09
N GLN A 312 -6.02 1.59 -22.33
CA GLN A 312 -5.43 2.71 -21.60
C GLN A 312 -6.50 3.38 -20.77
N VAL A 313 -6.35 3.36 -19.46
CA VAL A 313 -7.24 4.06 -18.53
C VAL A 313 -6.83 5.52 -18.46
N ALA A 314 -7.81 6.42 -18.45
CA ALA A 314 -7.57 7.85 -18.29
C ALA A 314 -7.07 8.20 -16.87
N THR A 315 -6.51 9.40 -16.71
CA THR A 315 -6.08 9.96 -15.42
C THR A 315 -7.19 10.02 -14.37
N THR A 316 -8.44 10.13 -14.82
CA THR A 316 -9.61 10.15 -13.94
C THR A 316 -9.96 8.77 -13.38
N GLY A 317 -9.47 7.69 -14.00
CA GLY A 317 -9.84 6.30 -13.71
C GLY A 317 -11.32 5.95 -13.97
N LYS A 318 -12.06 6.84 -14.65
CA LYS A 318 -13.50 6.68 -14.95
C LYS A 318 -13.77 6.39 -16.42
N GLU A 319 -12.77 6.55 -17.27
CA GLU A 319 -12.85 6.36 -18.71
C GLU A 319 -11.62 5.57 -19.18
N ALA A 320 -11.77 4.86 -20.30
CA ALA A 320 -10.67 4.15 -20.94
C ALA A 320 -10.80 4.18 -22.47
N THR A 321 -9.67 4.21 -23.15
CA THR A 321 -9.59 3.99 -24.60
C THR A 321 -9.16 2.56 -24.87
N VAL A 322 -9.83 1.91 -25.83
CA VAL A 322 -9.54 0.53 -26.23
C VAL A 322 -9.09 0.50 -27.68
N THR A 323 -8.04 -0.26 -27.96
CA THR A 323 -7.59 -0.56 -29.33
C THR A 323 -7.51 -2.07 -29.51
N ILE A 324 -7.79 -2.54 -30.73
CA ILE A 324 -7.61 -3.93 -31.14
C ILE A 324 -6.65 -3.94 -32.32
N ASP A 325 -5.54 -4.67 -32.16
CA ASP A 325 -4.44 -4.74 -33.12
C ASP A 325 -3.93 -3.35 -33.55
N GLY A 326 -3.91 -2.41 -32.61
CA GLY A 326 -3.47 -1.03 -32.82
C GLY A 326 -4.53 -0.07 -33.38
N GLU A 327 -5.72 -0.56 -33.74
CA GLU A 327 -6.79 0.26 -34.27
C GLU A 327 -7.83 0.57 -33.18
N ALA A 328 -8.28 1.83 -33.09
CA ALA A 328 -9.26 2.27 -32.10
C ALA A 328 -10.60 1.53 -32.24
N LEU A 329 -11.21 1.22 -31.09
CA LEU A 329 -12.54 0.62 -30.98
C LEU A 329 -13.40 1.42 -30.00
N LYS A 330 -14.55 1.92 -30.45
CA LYS A 330 -15.49 2.67 -29.59
C LYS A 330 -16.56 1.76 -28.98
N PRO A 331 -17.19 2.16 -27.87
CA PRO A 331 -18.32 1.42 -27.31
C PRO A 331 -19.44 1.22 -28.34
N GLY A 332 -19.93 -0.02 -28.46
CA GLY A 332 -20.92 -0.45 -29.45
C GLY A 332 -20.34 -0.96 -30.77
N GLU A 333 -19.04 -0.76 -31.03
CA GLU A 333 -18.39 -1.24 -32.25
C GLU A 333 -17.80 -2.65 -32.07
N SER A 334 -17.66 -3.37 -33.18
CA SER A 334 -17.05 -4.70 -33.23
C SER A 334 -15.83 -4.74 -34.16
N LYS A 335 -14.78 -5.44 -33.76
CA LYS A 335 -13.56 -5.64 -34.55
C LYS A 335 -12.85 -6.94 -34.18
N ASN A 336 -12.37 -7.66 -35.19
CA ASN A 336 -11.63 -8.92 -35.04
C ASN A 336 -12.28 -9.92 -34.05
N GLY A 337 -13.62 -10.02 -34.09
CA GLY A 337 -14.39 -10.93 -33.24
C GLY A 337 -14.67 -10.41 -31.82
N TYR A 338 -14.32 -9.17 -31.48
CA TYR A 338 -14.62 -8.54 -30.19
C TYR A 338 -15.57 -7.37 -30.36
N THR A 339 -16.57 -7.26 -29.49
CA THR A 339 -17.44 -6.09 -29.37
C THR A 339 -17.19 -5.42 -28.03
N LEU A 340 -17.03 -4.09 -28.04
CA LEU A 340 -16.78 -3.31 -26.84
C LEU A 340 -18.09 -2.76 -26.27
N ALA A 341 -18.29 -2.90 -24.96
CA ALA A 341 -19.27 -2.14 -24.20
C ALA A 341 -18.60 -1.54 -22.96
N ILE A 342 -18.93 -0.30 -22.63
CA ILE A 342 -18.47 0.38 -21.41
C ILE A 342 -19.71 0.89 -20.69
N ASP A 343 -19.90 0.45 -19.44
CA ASP A 343 -21.00 0.86 -18.57
C ASP A 343 -20.43 1.29 -17.22
N GLY A 344 -20.44 2.60 -16.97
CA GLY A 344 -19.75 3.20 -15.83
C GLY A 344 -18.28 2.78 -15.75
N SER A 345 -17.88 2.16 -14.64
CA SER A 345 -16.52 1.65 -14.42
C SER A 345 -16.30 0.22 -14.93
N THR A 346 -17.23 -0.36 -15.70
CA THR A 346 -17.09 -1.72 -16.24
C THR A 346 -16.85 -1.70 -17.74
N ILE A 347 -15.70 -2.25 -18.15
CA ILE A 347 -15.37 -2.53 -19.54
C ILE A 347 -15.76 -3.99 -19.81
N THR A 348 -16.62 -4.22 -20.80
CA THR A 348 -17.02 -5.56 -21.26
C THR A 348 -16.54 -5.78 -22.68
N LEU A 349 -15.80 -6.87 -22.89
CA LEU A 349 -15.42 -7.37 -24.21
C LEU A 349 -16.23 -8.64 -24.51
N GLN A 350 -17.12 -8.56 -25.47
CA GLN A 350 -17.85 -9.73 -25.98
C GLN A 350 -17.04 -10.35 -27.12
N ALA A 351 -16.52 -11.55 -26.90
CA ALA A 351 -15.65 -12.27 -27.84
C ALA A 351 -16.40 -13.41 -28.53
N ILE A 352 -16.47 -13.38 -29.86
CA ILE A 352 -17.14 -14.37 -30.71
C ILE A 352 -16.07 -15.31 -31.30
N ASN A 353 -16.22 -16.62 -31.11
CA ASN A 353 -15.37 -17.61 -31.78
C ASN A 353 -16.13 -18.32 -32.89
N GLN A 354 -15.40 -18.64 -33.95
CA GLN A 354 -15.88 -19.45 -35.06
C GLN A 354 -15.52 -20.92 -34.81
N PRO A 355 -16.42 -21.88 -35.07
CA PRO A 355 -16.07 -23.30 -35.04
C PRO A 355 -14.88 -23.59 -35.97
N LEU A 356 -14.09 -24.63 -35.64
CA LEU A 356 -13.05 -25.12 -36.54
C LEU A 356 -13.68 -25.47 -37.91
N ALA A 357 -13.01 -25.08 -38.99
CA ALA A 357 -13.46 -25.40 -40.33
C ALA A 357 -13.39 -26.92 -40.54
N ILE A 358 -14.56 -27.57 -40.62
CA ILE A 358 -14.64 -28.95 -41.08
C ILE A 358 -14.59 -28.87 -42.61
N LEU A 359 -13.50 -29.33 -43.21
CA LEU A 359 -13.44 -29.47 -44.66
C LEU A 359 -14.59 -30.39 -45.10
N PRO A 360 -15.40 -30.00 -46.10
CA PRO A 360 -16.45 -30.88 -46.60
C PRO A 360 -15.79 -32.18 -47.06
N HIS A 361 -16.40 -33.32 -46.74
CA HIS A 361 -15.98 -34.60 -47.30
C HIS A 361 -15.93 -34.47 -48.83
N THR A 362 -14.73 -34.47 -49.41
CA THR A 362 -14.54 -34.37 -50.86
C THR A 362 -14.91 -35.70 -51.50
N GLY A 363 -16.17 -35.81 -51.90
CA GLY A 363 -16.71 -37.02 -52.51
C GLY A 363 -18.23 -37.00 -52.53
N GLY A 364 -18.82 -36.07 -53.30
CA GLY A 364 -20.27 -36.09 -53.55
C GLY A 364 -20.71 -37.43 -54.15
N GLN A 365 -22.00 -37.77 -53.96
CA GLN A 365 -22.61 -39.02 -54.46
C GLN A 365 -22.43 -39.30 -55.97
N GLY A 366 -22.01 -38.30 -56.75
CA GLY A 366 -21.65 -38.45 -58.16
C GLY A 366 -20.54 -39.48 -58.42
N TYR A 367 -19.55 -39.61 -57.52
CA TYR A 367 -18.48 -40.60 -57.71
C TYR A 367 -19.01 -42.04 -57.63
N GLN A 368 -20.00 -42.31 -56.78
CA GLN A 368 -20.63 -43.64 -56.70
C GLN A 368 -21.34 -44.02 -58.01
N ARG A 369 -21.97 -43.04 -58.69
CA ARG A 369 -22.58 -43.27 -60.01
C ARG A 369 -21.53 -43.53 -61.10
N LEU A 370 -20.46 -42.73 -61.13
CA LEU A 370 -19.37 -42.91 -62.09
C LEU A 370 -18.64 -44.24 -61.90
N LEU A 371 -18.40 -44.64 -60.64
CA LEU A 371 -17.81 -45.94 -60.30
C LEU A 371 -18.73 -47.10 -60.71
N GLY A 372 -20.04 -46.97 -60.50
CA GLY A 372 -21.02 -47.96 -60.97
C GLY A 372 -21.04 -48.11 -62.50
N ILE A 373 -20.97 -47.00 -63.25
CA ILE A 373 -20.89 -47.03 -64.72
C ILE A 373 -19.57 -47.67 -65.17
N ALA A 374 -18.45 -47.33 -64.53
CA ALA A 374 -17.14 -47.89 -64.87
C ALA A 374 -17.09 -49.42 -64.64
N LEU A 375 -17.61 -49.90 -63.49
CA LEU A 375 -17.72 -51.33 -63.20
C LEU A 375 -18.66 -52.05 -64.20
N GLY A 376 -19.75 -51.40 -64.59
CA GLY A 376 -20.65 -51.92 -65.64
C GLY A 376 -19.95 -52.08 -67.00
N LEU A 377 -19.17 -51.08 -67.42
CA LEU A 377 -18.42 -51.12 -68.67
C LEU A 377 -17.32 -52.18 -68.66
N ILE A 378 -16.60 -52.35 -67.54
CA ILE A 378 -15.59 -53.41 -67.37
C ILE A 378 -16.24 -54.80 -67.48
N SER A 379 -17.41 -54.97 -66.86
CA SER A 379 -18.16 -56.24 -66.90
C SER A 379 -18.62 -56.58 -68.33
N ALA A 380 -19.12 -55.59 -69.07
CA ALA A 380 -19.53 -55.77 -70.47
C ALA A 380 -18.35 -56.09 -71.39
N ALA A 381 -17.20 -55.43 -71.20
CA ALA A 381 -15.98 -55.73 -71.94
C ALA A 381 -15.47 -57.15 -71.67
N PHE A 382 -15.54 -57.62 -70.43
CA PHE A 382 -15.16 -58.98 -70.06
C PHE A 382 -16.07 -60.04 -70.71
N LEU A 383 -17.39 -59.79 -70.72
CA LEU A 383 -18.37 -60.64 -71.41
C LEU A 383 -18.12 -60.72 -72.92
N LEU A 384 -17.85 -59.59 -73.58
CA LEU A 384 -17.49 -59.54 -75.00
C LEU A 384 -16.22 -60.33 -75.28
N LEU A 385 -15.20 -60.19 -74.43
CA LEU A 385 -13.95 -60.92 -74.56
C LEU A 385 -14.15 -62.43 -74.37
N LEU A 386 -15.03 -62.84 -73.45
CA LEU A 386 -15.42 -64.24 -73.25
C LEU A 386 -16.13 -64.80 -74.50
N VAL A 387 -17.05 -64.04 -75.11
CA VAL A 387 -17.73 -64.42 -76.36
C VAL A 387 -16.74 -64.58 -77.52
N VAL A 388 -15.78 -63.67 -77.65
CA VAL A 388 -14.71 -63.76 -78.67
C VAL A 388 -13.82 -64.99 -78.44
N LEU A 389 -13.47 -65.29 -77.19
CA LEU A 389 -12.67 -66.47 -76.84
C LEU A 389 -13.43 -67.78 -77.11
N ILE A 390 -14.74 -67.84 -76.81
CA ILE A 390 -15.60 -68.99 -77.13
C ILE A 390 -15.69 -69.19 -78.65
N LYS A 391 -15.96 -68.12 -79.43
CA LYS A 391 -15.97 -68.21 -80.89
C LYS A 391 -14.62 -68.64 -81.48
N ARG A 392 -13.50 -68.14 -80.94
CA ARG A 392 -12.15 -68.58 -81.36
C ARG A 392 -11.86 -70.06 -81.04
N ARG A 393 -12.40 -70.62 -79.95
CA ARG A 393 -12.28 -72.05 -79.64
C ARG A 393 -13.09 -72.92 -80.59
N VAL A 394 -14.30 -72.50 -80.98
CA VAL A 394 -15.14 -73.24 -81.95
C VAL A 394 -14.50 -73.29 -83.34
N VAL A 395 -13.83 -72.20 -83.77
CA VAL A 395 -13.13 -72.17 -85.07
C VAL A 395 -11.90 -73.08 -85.08
N LYS A 396 -11.17 -73.21 -83.96
CA LYS A 396 -10.00 -74.11 -83.86
C LYS A 396 -10.32 -75.61 -83.76
N GLN A 397 -11.59 -76.00 -83.63
CA GLN A 397 -11.99 -77.42 -83.62
C GLN A 397 -12.41 -77.93 -85.02
N HIS A 398 -12.36 -77.07 -86.05
CA HIS A 398 -12.74 -77.41 -87.43
C HIS A 398 -11.58 -77.35 -88.44
N ASP A 399 -10.35 -77.13 -87.97
CA ASP A 399 -9.10 -77.43 -88.69
C ASP A 399 -8.41 -78.60 -88.00
#